data_AF-A0A2L1GP72-F1
#
_entry.id   AF-A0A2L1GP72-F1
#
_cell.length_a   1.000
_cell.length_b   1.000
_cell.length_c   1.000
_cell.angle_alpha   90.00
_cell.angle_beta   90.00
_cell.angle_gamma   90.00
#
_symmetry.space_group_name_H-M   'P 1'
#
loop_
_entity.id
_entity.type
_entity.pdbx_description
1 polymer ?
#
loop_
_entity_poly.entity_id
_entity_poly.type
_entity_poly.pdbx_seq_one_letter_code
_entity_poly.pdbx_strand_id
1 'polypeptide(L)'
;MGFESADEAQEMAKLAQVIRERGLPLDRVLEQFRPTSEQKQPSFPLRPVPNPERRKERLDEQLTDAPDKEYEKRQRSVRTTNGAIDPITWLRNQYTNEAGQMVCQICKEEMPFRKRDGNYYFEKKEVLSKRYLPKEHEAQYLALCPVCAAKYDEFVKTDDEAMAKLREKITSSEDCGVPILLGNEQTSIRFVETHYHDLKAIIAACKRHR
;
A
#
# COMPACT_ATOMS: atom_id res chain seq x y z
N MET A 1 -9.47 36.78 -25.85
CA MET A 1 -9.03 35.88 -24.75
C MET A 1 -9.50 34.50 -25.15
N GLY A 2 -8.63 33.49 -25.18
CA GLY A 2 -8.91 32.17 -25.76
C GLY A 2 -9.85 31.29 -24.91
N PHE A 3 -10.96 31.85 -24.45
CA PHE A 3 -12.05 31.14 -23.80
C PHE A 3 -13.17 30.91 -24.82
N GLU A 4 -13.82 29.76 -24.76
CA GLU A 4 -14.93 29.36 -25.63
C GLU A 4 -16.21 30.15 -25.32
N SER A 5 -16.36 30.68 -24.10
CA SER A 5 -17.51 31.50 -23.72
C SER A 5 -17.23 32.53 -22.60
N ALA A 6 -18.16 33.48 -22.42
CA ALA A 6 -18.11 34.44 -21.32
C ALA A 6 -18.34 33.77 -19.94
N ASP A 7 -19.15 32.72 -19.91
CA ASP A 7 -19.42 31.95 -18.70
C ASP A 7 -18.15 31.19 -18.26
N GLU A 8 -17.44 30.58 -19.21
CA GLU A 8 -16.15 29.94 -18.94
C GLU A 8 -15.12 30.92 -18.39
N ALA A 9 -15.06 32.14 -18.94
CA ALA A 9 -14.17 33.18 -18.41
C ALA A 9 -14.53 33.56 -16.96
N GLN A 10 -15.81 33.58 -16.60
CA GLN A 10 -16.26 33.81 -15.23
C GLN A 10 -15.91 32.64 -14.30
N GLU A 11 -16.05 31.39 -14.75
CA GLU A 11 -15.66 30.21 -13.98
C GLU A 11 -14.15 30.18 -13.71
N MET A 12 -13.33 30.50 -14.71
CA MET A 12 -11.88 30.58 -14.55
C MET A 12 -11.47 31.72 -13.60
N ALA A 13 -12.20 32.83 -13.59
CA ALA A 13 -11.99 33.92 -12.63
C ALA A 13 -12.32 33.49 -11.19
N LYS A 14 -13.43 32.75 -11.00
CA LYS A 14 -13.79 32.16 -9.69
C LYS A 14 -12.73 31.18 -9.21
N LEU A 15 -12.24 30.31 -10.11
CA LEU A 15 -11.18 29.36 -9.79
C LEU A 15 -9.90 30.07 -9.33
N ALA A 16 -9.46 31.10 -10.06
CA ALA A 16 -8.29 31.89 -9.68
C ALA A 16 -8.47 32.60 -8.32
N GLN A 17 -9.69 33.01 -7.98
CA GLN A 17 -9.99 33.58 -6.66
C GLN A 17 -9.84 32.54 -5.55
N VAL A 18 -10.41 31.34 -5.71
CA VAL A 18 -10.29 30.24 -4.73
C VAL A 18 -8.84 29.82 -4.53
N ILE A 19 -8.03 29.77 -5.59
CA ILE A 19 -6.61 29.42 -5.51
C ILE A 19 -5.84 30.46 -4.67
N ARG A 20 -6.13 31.75 -4.86
CA ARG A 20 -5.53 32.85 -4.09
C ARG A 20 -5.95 32.82 -2.62
N GLU A 21 -7.21 32.56 -2.33
CA GLU A 21 -7.73 32.44 -0.95
C GLU A 21 -7.09 31.27 -0.18
N ARG A 22 -6.72 30.19 -0.89
CA ARG A 22 -5.96 29.07 -0.32
C ARG A 22 -4.46 29.34 -0.18
N GLY A 23 -3.97 30.53 -0.54
CA GLY A 23 -2.56 30.91 -0.46
C GLY A 23 -1.65 30.11 -1.40
N LEU A 24 -2.21 29.48 -2.44
CA LEU A 24 -1.46 28.66 -3.38
C LEU A 24 -0.98 29.52 -4.57
N PRO A 25 0.32 29.52 -4.90
CA PRO A 25 0.80 30.19 -6.11
C PRO A 25 0.29 29.45 -7.35
N LEU A 26 -0.24 30.20 -8.32
CA LEU A 26 -0.89 29.65 -9.52
C LEU A 26 0.03 28.72 -10.32
N ASP A 27 1.33 29.03 -10.38
CA ASP A 27 2.33 28.21 -11.07
C ASP A 27 2.46 26.79 -10.48
N ARG A 28 2.36 26.67 -9.15
CA ARG A 28 2.40 25.39 -8.45
C ARG A 28 1.15 24.57 -8.70
N VAL A 29 0.00 25.22 -8.85
CA VAL A 29 -1.25 24.56 -9.23
C VAL A 29 -1.15 24.07 -10.67
N LEU A 30 -0.65 24.89 -11.58
CA LEU A 30 -0.45 24.50 -12.98
C LEU A 30 0.53 23.33 -13.11
N GLU A 31 1.53 23.23 -12.25
CA GLU A 31 2.47 22.10 -12.22
C GLU A 31 1.82 20.80 -11.73
N GLN A 32 0.88 20.88 -10.77
CA GLN A 32 0.09 19.71 -10.31
C GLN A 32 -0.85 19.17 -11.39
N PHE A 33 -1.42 20.04 -12.21
CA PHE A 33 -2.36 19.67 -13.27
C PHE A 33 -1.72 19.60 -14.64
N ARG A 34 -0.39 19.78 -14.73
CA ARG A 34 0.34 19.63 -15.98
C ARG A 34 0.22 18.15 -16.39
N PRO A 35 -0.39 17.85 -17.54
CA PRO A 35 -0.47 16.47 -17.99
C PRO A 35 0.95 15.98 -18.24
N THR A 36 1.46 15.14 -17.35
CA THR A 36 2.65 14.35 -17.66
C THR A 36 2.26 13.44 -18.81
N SER A 37 3.11 13.31 -19.82
CA SER A 37 2.85 12.47 -21.01
C SER A 37 2.50 11.01 -20.67
N GLU A 38 2.73 10.60 -19.41
CA GLU A 38 2.42 9.31 -18.80
C GLU A 38 0.98 9.17 -18.28
N GLN A 39 0.19 10.25 -18.20
CA GLN A 39 -1.16 10.24 -17.60
C GLN A 39 -2.30 9.94 -18.59
N LYS A 40 -2.01 9.56 -19.84
CA LYS A 40 -3.07 8.98 -20.67
C LYS A 40 -3.46 7.65 -20.04
N GLN A 41 -4.68 7.58 -19.50
CA GLN A 41 -5.27 6.32 -19.07
C GLN A 41 -5.02 5.29 -20.18
N PRO A 42 -4.41 4.14 -19.86
CA PRO A 42 -4.12 3.15 -20.88
C PRO A 42 -5.44 2.76 -21.55
N SER A 43 -5.43 2.66 -22.87
CA SER A 43 -6.61 2.17 -23.58
C SER A 43 -6.90 0.75 -23.09
N PHE A 44 -8.15 0.51 -22.72
CA PHE A 44 -8.55 -0.84 -22.33
C PHE A 44 -8.35 -1.78 -23.53
N PRO A 45 -7.75 -2.97 -23.36
CA PRO A 45 -7.48 -3.86 -24.48
C PRO A 45 -8.80 -4.35 -25.09
N LEU A 46 -9.03 -4.00 -26.36
CA LEU A 46 -10.18 -4.47 -27.13
C LEU A 46 -9.81 -5.72 -27.92
N ARG A 47 -10.56 -6.81 -27.71
CA ARG A 47 -10.42 -8.07 -28.45
C ARG A 47 -11.80 -8.49 -28.96
N PRO A 48 -12.26 -7.98 -30.13
CA PRO A 48 -13.56 -8.34 -30.66
C PRO A 48 -13.61 -9.84 -30.97
N VAL A 49 -14.78 -10.45 -30.83
CA VAL A 49 -15.02 -11.86 -31.15
C VAL A 49 -15.61 -11.95 -32.56
N PRO A 50 -14.87 -12.41 -33.59
CA PRO A 50 -15.35 -12.37 -34.98
C PRO A 50 -16.47 -13.37 -35.27
N ASN A 51 -16.54 -14.48 -34.53
CA ASN A 51 -17.57 -15.51 -34.66
C ASN A 51 -17.99 -16.00 -33.26
N PRO A 52 -18.98 -15.34 -32.63
CA PRO A 52 -19.44 -15.66 -31.28
C PRO A 52 -19.97 -17.09 -31.14
N GLU A 53 -20.67 -17.60 -32.14
CA GLU A 53 -21.33 -18.91 -32.14
C GLU A 53 -20.28 -20.03 -32.07
N ARG A 54 -19.31 -20.01 -32.99
CA ARG A 54 -18.20 -20.98 -33.00
C ARG A 54 -17.36 -20.90 -31.72
N ARG A 55 -17.18 -19.69 -31.15
CA ARG A 55 -16.46 -19.54 -29.88
C ARG A 55 -17.24 -20.16 -28.72
N LYS A 56 -18.56 -20.05 -28.72
CA LYS A 56 -19.43 -20.66 -27.70
C LYS A 56 -19.36 -22.18 -27.75
N GLU A 57 -19.53 -22.79 -28.93
CA GLU A 57 -19.43 -24.25 -29.09
C GLU A 57 -18.09 -24.80 -28.57
N ARG A 58 -16.98 -24.15 -28.95
CA ARG A 58 -15.65 -24.53 -28.47
C ARG A 58 -15.47 -24.35 -26.96
N LEU A 59 -16.12 -23.36 -26.35
CA LEU A 59 -16.08 -23.17 -24.89
C LEU A 59 -16.91 -24.24 -24.17
N ASP A 60 -18.04 -24.65 -24.73
CA ASP A 60 -18.88 -25.71 -24.17
C ASP A 60 -18.17 -27.07 -24.23
N GLU A 61 -17.46 -27.37 -25.33
CA GLU A 61 -16.56 -28.52 -25.42
C GLU A 61 -15.46 -28.47 -24.34
N GLN A 62 -14.76 -27.33 -24.23
CA GLN A 62 -13.70 -27.15 -23.22
C GLN A 62 -14.19 -27.27 -21.78
N LEU A 63 -15.41 -26.80 -21.51
CA LEU A 63 -16.01 -26.90 -20.19
C LEU A 63 -16.42 -28.33 -19.86
N THR A 64 -16.91 -29.07 -20.85
CA THR A 64 -17.30 -30.49 -20.72
C THR A 64 -16.08 -31.36 -20.41
N ASP A 65 -14.94 -31.06 -21.01
CA ASP A 65 -13.67 -31.76 -20.77
C ASP A 65 -12.89 -31.23 -19.54
N ALA A 66 -13.35 -30.14 -18.92
CA ALA A 66 -12.66 -29.55 -17.77
C ALA A 66 -12.84 -30.43 -16.52
N PRO A 67 -11.78 -30.61 -15.70
CA PRO A 67 -11.90 -31.36 -14.46
C PRO A 67 -12.85 -30.65 -13.48
N ASP A 68 -13.60 -31.45 -12.74
CA ASP A 68 -14.38 -30.96 -11.62
C ASP A 68 -13.49 -30.34 -10.54
N LYS A 69 -14.06 -29.39 -9.78
CA LYS A 69 -13.36 -28.77 -8.65
C LYS A 69 -13.31 -29.75 -7.49
N GLU A 70 -12.20 -30.47 -7.37
CA GLU A 70 -11.92 -31.36 -6.24
C GLU A 70 -11.11 -30.67 -5.14
N TYR A 71 -11.33 -31.08 -3.89
CA TYR A 71 -10.64 -30.54 -2.72
C TYR A 71 -9.97 -31.67 -1.94
N GLU A 72 -8.66 -31.57 -1.76
CA GLU A 72 -7.88 -32.49 -0.93
C GLU A 72 -7.45 -31.79 0.37
N LYS A 73 -7.56 -32.48 1.51
CA LYS A 73 -7.06 -31.99 2.80
C LYS A 73 -5.55 -32.13 2.86
N ARG A 74 -4.82 -31.02 2.71
CA ARG A 74 -3.36 -30.98 2.90
C ARG A 74 -2.99 -30.65 4.35
N GLN A 75 -2.01 -31.38 4.89
CA GLN A 75 -1.37 -30.99 6.15
C GLN A 75 -0.49 -29.77 5.88
N ARG A 76 -0.85 -28.63 6.47
CA ARG A 76 -0.06 -27.40 6.41
C ARG A 76 0.43 -27.06 7.81
N SER A 77 1.64 -26.53 7.91
CA SER A 77 2.07 -25.87 9.13
C SER A 77 1.30 -24.56 9.28
N VAL A 78 0.59 -24.42 10.39
CA VAL A 78 -0.15 -23.19 10.74
C VAL A 78 0.52 -22.56 11.94
N ARG A 79 0.56 -21.22 11.98
CA ARG A 79 0.96 -20.47 13.17
C ARG A 79 -0.04 -20.74 14.28
N THR A 80 0.41 -21.29 15.40
CA THR A 80 -0.42 -21.57 16.58
C THR A 80 -0.32 -20.47 17.64
N THR A 81 0.62 -19.55 17.48
CA THR A 81 0.90 -18.45 18.41
C THR A 81 0.32 -17.14 17.90
N ASN A 82 -0.10 -16.28 18.84
CA ASN A 82 -0.49 -14.90 18.58
C ASN A 82 0.06 -14.01 19.71
N GLY A 83 0.30 -12.73 19.41
CA GLY A 83 0.56 -11.73 20.45
C GLY A 83 -0.64 -11.49 21.36
N ALA A 84 -0.41 -10.88 22.53
CA ALA A 84 -1.49 -10.56 23.46
C ALA A 84 -2.44 -9.46 22.92
N ILE A 85 -1.90 -8.56 22.09
CA ILE A 85 -2.62 -7.44 21.49
C ILE A 85 -2.92 -7.75 20.02
N ASP A 86 -4.14 -7.49 19.56
CA ASP A 86 -4.50 -7.60 18.15
C ASP A 86 -3.77 -6.53 17.31
N PRO A 87 -2.89 -6.92 16.37
CA PRO A 87 -2.11 -5.95 15.59
C PRO A 87 -2.97 -5.06 14.71
N ILE A 88 -4.16 -5.52 14.28
CA ILE A 88 -5.03 -4.70 13.41
C ILE A 88 -5.56 -3.50 14.19
N THR A 89 -6.09 -3.76 15.39
CA THR A 89 -6.61 -2.72 16.28
C THR A 89 -5.50 -1.77 16.71
N TRP A 90 -4.33 -2.30 17.08
CA TRP A 90 -3.17 -1.50 17.46
C TRP A 90 -2.71 -0.57 16.32
N LEU A 91 -2.57 -1.09 15.10
CA LEU A 91 -2.17 -0.30 13.94
C LEU A 91 -3.17 0.79 13.57
N ARG A 92 -4.48 0.53 13.68
CA ARG A 92 -5.50 1.56 13.45
C ARG A 92 -5.35 2.72 14.41
N ASN A 93 -5.11 2.45 15.68
CA ASN A 93 -4.93 3.49 16.69
C ASN A 93 -3.68 4.33 16.42
N GLN A 94 -2.60 3.72 15.92
CA GLN A 94 -1.34 4.41 15.66
C GLN A 94 -1.32 5.23 14.35
N TYR A 95 -2.08 4.79 13.32
CA TYR A 95 -1.98 5.34 11.97
C TYR A 95 -3.24 6.00 11.43
N THR A 96 -4.26 6.17 12.28
CA THR A 96 -5.39 7.04 11.99
C THR A 96 -5.07 8.43 12.52
N ASN A 97 -5.04 9.43 11.65
CA ASN A 97 -4.77 10.81 12.05
C ASN A 97 -5.99 11.47 12.72
N GLU A 98 -5.82 12.71 13.20
CA GLU A 98 -6.88 13.47 13.87
C GLU A 98 -8.12 13.72 12.99
N ALA A 99 -7.95 13.73 11.66
CA ALA A 99 -9.04 13.84 10.69
C ALA A 99 -9.76 12.50 10.45
N GLY A 100 -9.39 11.44 11.17
CA GLY A 100 -9.98 10.10 11.01
C GLY A 100 -9.51 9.37 9.75
N GLN A 101 -8.43 9.83 9.09
CA GLN A 101 -7.87 9.19 7.91
C GLN A 101 -6.79 8.20 8.31
N MET A 102 -6.91 6.95 7.86
CA MET A 102 -5.86 5.97 8.05
C MET A 102 -4.80 6.12 6.97
N VAL A 103 -3.53 6.25 7.34
CA VAL A 103 -2.42 6.58 6.43
C VAL A 103 -1.51 5.38 6.22
N CYS A 104 -1.14 5.12 4.96
CA CYS A 104 -0.17 4.07 4.60
C CYS A 104 1.26 4.48 4.99
N GLN A 105 1.99 3.59 5.65
CA GLN A 105 3.36 3.89 6.11
C GLN A 105 4.40 4.07 4.99
N ILE A 106 4.11 3.60 3.76
CA ILE A 106 5.05 3.67 2.62
C ILE A 106 4.70 4.80 1.64
N CYS A 107 3.46 4.91 1.15
CA CYS A 107 3.10 6.02 0.25
C CYS A 107 2.75 7.32 1.00
N LYS A 108 2.46 7.24 2.30
CA LYS A 108 2.03 8.38 3.14
C LYS A 108 0.74 9.04 2.66
N GLU A 109 -0.05 8.30 1.88
CA GLU A 109 -1.38 8.68 1.44
C GLU A 109 -2.45 7.99 2.30
N GLU A 110 -3.67 8.53 2.27
CA GLU A 110 -4.85 7.89 2.85
C GLU A 110 -5.10 6.52 2.21
N MET A 111 -5.55 5.55 3.01
CA MET A 111 -5.89 4.22 2.51
C MET A 111 -6.97 4.29 1.42
N PRO A 112 -6.83 3.52 0.33
CA PRO A 112 -7.54 3.77 -0.93
C PRO A 112 -9.05 3.51 -0.87
N PHE A 113 -9.53 2.71 0.08
CA PHE A 113 -10.95 2.42 0.23
C PHE A 113 -11.31 1.91 1.63
N ARG A 114 -12.61 1.89 1.91
CA ARG A 114 -13.21 1.35 3.13
C ARG A 114 -13.92 0.03 2.85
N LYS A 115 -13.88 -0.87 3.83
CA LYS A 115 -14.64 -2.12 3.82
C LYS A 115 -16.12 -1.83 4.05
N ARG A 116 -16.96 -2.87 3.94
CA ARG A 116 -18.41 -2.79 4.17
C ARG A 116 -18.79 -2.35 5.58
N ASP A 117 -17.91 -2.56 6.56
CA ASP A 117 -18.08 -2.14 7.95
C ASP A 117 -17.70 -0.66 8.20
N GLY A 118 -17.33 0.07 7.13
CA GLY A 118 -16.92 1.48 7.20
C GLY A 118 -15.47 1.70 7.61
N ASN A 119 -14.75 0.67 8.05
CA ASN A 119 -13.33 0.79 8.40
C ASN A 119 -12.45 0.80 7.15
N TYR A 120 -11.31 1.49 7.20
CA TYR A 120 -10.31 1.42 6.13
C TYR A 120 -9.82 -0.02 5.91
N TYR A 121 -9.66 -0.37 4.63
CA TYR A 121 -8.93 -1.57 4.24
C TYR A 121 -7.44 -1.28 4.21
N PHE A 122 -6.66 -2.12 4.88
CA PHE A 122 -5.21 -2.13 4.81
C PHE A 122 -4.72 -3.57 5.00
N GLU A 123 -3.50 -3.83 4.54
CA GLU A 123 -2.81 -5.09 4.77
C GLU A 123 -1.81 -4.93 5.92
N LYS A 124 -1.88 -5.85 6.89
CA LYS A 124 -0.85 -5.97 7.92
C LYS A 124 0.32 -6.79 7.39
N LYS A 125 1.54 -6.27 7.48
CA LYS A 125 2.77 -7.00 7.09
C LYS A 125 3.77 -6.98 8.23
N GLU A 126 4.42 -8.11 8.51
CA GLU A 126 5.55 -8.11 9.44
C GLU A 126 6.72 -7.31 8.83
N VAL A 127 7.30 -6.39 9.62
CA VAL A 127 8.46 -5.56 9.25
C VAL A 127 9.71 -6.40 9.02
N LEU A 128 9.84 -7.50 9.76
CA LEU A 128 10.98 -8.40 9.69
C LEU A 128 10.46 -9.83 9.61
N SER A 129 11.15 -10.66 8.83
CA SER A 129 10.83 -12.08 8.77
C SER A 129 11.18 -12.79 10.09
N LYS A 130 10.61 -13.99 10.29
CA LYS A 130 10.87 -14.84 11.46
C LYS A 130 12.37 -15.05 11.75
N ARG A 131 13.22 -15.04 10.72
CA ARG A 131 14.68 -15.19 10.85
C ARG A 131 15.30 -14.05 11.66
N TYR A 132 14.76 -12.84 11.51
CA TYR A 132 15.29 -11.59 12.07
C TYR A 132 14.54 -11.14 13.32
N LEU A 133 13.25 -11.48 13.44
CA LEU A 133 12.43 -11.24 14.62
C LEU A 133 11.45 -12.42 14.82
N PRO A 134 11.82 -13.45 15.61
CA PRO A 134 11.07 -14.70 15.72
C PRO A 134 9.92 -14.67 16.74
N LYS A 135 9.74 -13.56 17.48
CA LYS A 135 8.78 -13.44 18.57
C LYS A 135 7.53 -12.69 18.11
N GLU A 136 6.38 -13.06 18.67
CA GLU A 136 5.13 -12.33 18.47
C GLU A 136 5.17 -10.97 19.17
N HIS A 137 4.92 -9.89 18.43
CA HIS A 137 4.68 -8.56 19.01
C HIS A 137 3.92 -7.67 18.02
N GLU A 138 2.98 -6.86 18.51
CA GLU A 138 2.17 -5.97 17.66
C GLU A 138 3.01 -4.89 16.95
N ALA A 139 4.06 -4.38 17.62
CA ALA A 139 5.02 -3.45 17.02
C ALA A 139 5.89 -4.06 15.88
N GLN A 140 5.79 -5.36 15.59
CA GLN A 140 6.42 -5.95 14.40
C GLN A 140 5.60 -5.72 13.12
N TYR A 141 4.39 -5.16 13.18
CA TYR A 141 3.52 -5.07 12.02
C TYR A 141 3.48 -3.67 11.40
N LEU A 142 3.29 -3.61 10.09
CA LEU A 142 3.06 -2.41 9.29
C LEU A 142 1.61 -2.33 8.84
N ALA A 143 1.07 -1.11 8.76
CA ALA A 143 -0.17 -0.78 8.08
C ALA A 143 0.10 -0.24 6.67
N LEU A 144 -0.13 -1.08 5.66
CA LEU A 144 0.15 -0.74 4.26
C LEU A 144 -1.12 -0.77 3.41
N CYS A 145 -1.20 0.11 2.42
CA CYS A 145 -2.21 -0.02 1.36
C CYS A 145 -1.94 -1.29 0.53
N PRO A 146 -2.93 -1.82 -0.21
CA PRO A 146 -2.78 -3.06 -0.97
C PRO A 146 -1.59 -3.05 -1.94
N VAL A 147 -1.33 -1.90 -2.58
CA VAL A 147 -0.24 -1.75 -3.55
C VAL A 147 1.12 -1.77 -2.85
N CYS A 148 1.30 -0.98 -1.80
CA CYS A 148 2.56 -0.95 -1.04
C CYS A 148 2.84 -2.29 -0.35
N ALA A 149 1.80 -2.96 0.13
CA ALA A 149 1.89 -4.29 0.72
C ALA A 149 2.41 -5.34 -0.27
N ALA A 150 1.87 -5.36 -1.49
CA ALA A 150 2.35 -6.25 -2.54
C ALA A 150 3.80 -5.93 -2.95
N LYS A 151 4.13 -4.64 -3.16
CA LYS A 151 5.50 -4.20 -3.46
C LYS A 151 6.48 -4.60 -2.34
N TYR A 152 6.08 -4.43 -1.09
CA TYR A 152 6.92 -4.78 0.06
C TYR A 152 7.16 -6.29 0.15
N ASP A 153 6.12 -7.10 -0.05
CA ASP A 153 6.28 -8.55 -0.09
C ASP A 153 7.26 -8.98 -1.20
N GLU A 154 7.13 -8.41 -2.40
CA GLU A 154 7.93 -8.76 -3.58
C GLU A 154 9.40 -8.30 -3.51
N PHE A 155 9.66 -7.08 -3.06
CA PHE A 155 11.00 -6.48 -3.14
C PHE A 155 11.78 -6.46 -1.84
N VAL A 156 11.10 -6.67 -0.71
CA VAL A 156 11.72 -6.53 0.61
C VAL A 156 11.60 -7.81 1.41
N LYS A 157 10.42 -8.43 1.48
CA LYS A 157 10.18 -9.59 2.36
C LYS A 157 10.74 -10.90 1.85
N THR A 158 10.73 -11.11 0.54
CA THR A 158 11.27 -12.31 -0.12
C THR A 158 12.79 -12.24 -0.31
N ASP A 159 13.38 -11.05 -0.21
CA ASP A 159 14.82 -10.81 -0.33
C ASP A 159 15.49 -10.74 1.04
N ASP A 160 16.33 -11.74 1.34
CA ASP A 160 17.03 -11.85 2.62
C ASP A 160 18.08 -10.74 2.84
N GLU A 161 18.74 -10.26 1.78
CA GLU A 161 19.71 -9.17 1.85
C GLU A 161 18.99 -7.85 2.14
N ALA A 162 17.87 -7.60 1.46
CA ALA A 162 17.01 -6.45 1.73
C ALA A 162 16.47 -6.47 3.17
N MET A 163 16.04 -7.64 3.67
CA MET A 163 15.63 -7.83 5.07
C MET A 163 16.75 -7.53 6.07
N ALA A 164 17.96 -8.03 5.82
CA ALA A 164 19.11 -7.78 6.69
C ALA A 164 19.45 -6.28 6.77
N LYS A 165 19.50 -5.61 5.61
CA LYS A 165 19.73 -4.16 5.52
C LYS A 165 18.62 -3.36 6.19
N LEU A 166 17.36 -3.77 6.02
CA LEU A 166 16.22 -3.11 6.68
C LEU A 166 16.35 -3.17 8.19
N ARG A 167 16.67 -4.35 8.75
CA ARG A 167 16.90 -4.51 10.19
C ARG A 167 18.02 -3.61 10.69
N GLU A 168 19.14 -3.58 9.98
CA GLU A 168 20.29 -2.74 10.35
C GLU A 168 19.88 -1.27 10.42
N LYS A 169 19.23 -0.75 9.37
CA LYS A 169 18.74 0.63 9.30
C LYS A 169 17.76 0.97 10.43
N ILE A 170 16.84 0.08 10.77
CA ILE A 170 15.93 0.27 11.91
C ILE A 170 16.72 0.42 13.22
N THR A 171 17.77 -0.39 13.40
CA THR A 171 18.55 -0.35 14.64
C THR A 171 19.49 0.84 14.73
N SER A 172 20.04 1.32 13.61
CA SER A 172 21.03 2.40 13.58
C SER A 172 20.43 3.79 13.41
N SER A 173 19.27 3.93 12.78
CA SER A 173 18.65 5.23 12.52
C SER A 173 17.92 5.78 13.76
N GLU A 174 18.08 7.07 14.00
CA GLU A 174 17.26 7.85 14.94
C GLU A 174 16.02 8.46 14.26
N ASP A 175 16.03 8.63 12.93
CA ASP A 175 14.85 9.05 12.17
C ASP A 175 13.82 7.90 12.13
N CYS A 176 12.55 8.25 12.36
CA CYS A 176 11.39 7.39 12.19
C CYS A 176 11.07 7.05 10.71
N GLY A 177 11.87 7.52 9.76
CA GLY A 177 11.82 7.17 8.35
C GLY A 177 12.94 6.19 7.98
N VAL A 178 12.58 4.96 7.59
CA VAL A 178 13.55 3.92 7.22
C VAL A 178 13.57 3.74 5.70
N PRO A 179 14.68 4.03 5.00
CA PRO A 179 14.73 4.00 3.54
C PRO A 179 14.73 2.56 3.01
N ILE A 180 13.87 2.31 2.02
CA ILE A 180 13.70 1.03 1.32
C ILE A 180 13.69 1.24 -0.20
N LEU A 181 13.91 0.15 -0.94
CA LEU A 181 13.84 0.13 -2.40
C LEU A 181 12.71 -0.82 -2.81
N LEU A 182 11.75 -0.32 -3.60
CA LEU A 182 10.63 -1.09 -4.13
C LEU A 182 10.78 -1.17 -5.66
N GLY A 183 11.58 -2.13 -6.13
CA GLY A 183 11.98 -2.21 -7.53
C GLY A 183 12.91 -1.04 -7.89
N ASN A 184 12.45 -0.13 -8.74
CA ASN A 184 13.20 1.08 -9.13
C ASN A 184 12.82 2.31 -8.27
N GLU A 185 11.87 2.16 -7.35
CA GLU A 185 11.35 3.27 -6.54
C GLU A 185 12.07 3.34 -5.20
N GLN A 186 12.84 4.41 -4.98
CA GLN A 186 13.45 4.70 -3.68
C GLN A 186 12.44 5.44 -2.80
N THR A 187 12.05 4.82 -1.69
CA THR A 187 11.07 5.37 -0.75
C THR A 187 11.47 5.04 0.70
N SER A 188 10.57 5.24 1.65
CA SER A 188 10.80 4.94 3.06
C SER A 188 9.58 4.37 3.75
N ILE A 189 9.79 3.62 4.81
CA ILE A 189 8.74 3.27 5.77
C ILE A 189 8.75 4.35 6.85
N ARG A 190 7.66 5.11 6.96
CA ARG A 190 7.49 6.10 8.02
C ARG A 190 6.77 5.46 9.22
N PHE A 191 7.38 5.61 10.38
CA PHE A 191 6.82 5.22 11.66
C PHE A 191 6.37 6.46 12.44
N VAL A 192 5.39 6.28 13.32
CA VAL A 192 5.19 7.20 14.45
C VAL A 192 6.24 6.88 15.52
N GLU A 193 6.60 7.86 16.33
CA GLU A 193 7.72 7.75 17.28
C GLU A 193 7.56 6.58 18.26
N THR A 194 6.37 6.42 18.82
CA THR A 194 6.04 5.33 19.77
C THR A 194 6.26 3.96 19.15
N HIS A 195 5.70 3.73 17.96
CA HIS A 195 5.90 2.48 17.22
C HIS A 195 7.38 2.24 16.88
N TYR A 196 8.10 3.26 16.42
CA TYR A 196 9.51 3.11 16.07
C TYR A 196 10.37 2.73 17.27
N HIS A 197 10.14 3.40 18.41
CA HIS A 197 10.79 3.09 19.67
C HIS A 197 10.52 1.64 20.12
N ASP A 198 9.25 1.23 20.12
CA ASP A 198 8.86 -0.13 20.53
C ASP A 198 9.47 -1.20 19.62
N LEU A 199 9.44 -0.97 18.30
CA LEU A 199 10.06 -1.86 17.32
C LEU A 199 11.57 -2.01 17.58
N LYS A 200 12.29 -0.92 17.86
CA LYS A 200 13.73 -0.99 18.20
C LYS A 200 13.95 -1.76 19.50
N ALA A 201 13.12 -1.53 20.51
CA ALA A 201 13.21 -2.20 21.81
C ALA A 201 13.04 -3.73 21.68
N ILE A 202 12.04 -4.20 20.92
CA ILE A 202 11.80 -5.64 20.72
C ILE A 202 12.90 -6.31 19.88
N ILE A 203 13.46 -5.60 18.89
CA ILE A 203 14.61 -6.09 18.11
C ILE A 203 15.83 -6.24 19.02
N ALA A 204 16.10 -5.26 19.88
CA ALA A 204 17.21 -5.30 20.83
C ALA A 204 17.03 -6.39 21.90
N ALA A 205 15.81 -6.62 22.38
CA ALA A 205 15.49 -7.72 23.28
C ALA A 205 15.75 -9.10 22.64
N CYS A 206 15.41 -9.29 21.36
CA CYS A 206 15.64 -10.57 20.68
C CYS A 206 17.13 -10.90 20.44
N LYS A 207 18.02 -9.89 20.37
CA LYS A 207 19.48 -10.13 20.32
C LYS A 207 20.02 -10.76 21.61
N ARG A 208 19.39 -10.50 22.76
CA ARG A 208 19.87 -10.94 24.09
C ARG A 208 19.51 -12.38 24.44
N HIS A 209 18.69 -13.04 23.62
CA HIS A 209 18.19 -14.41 23.85
C HIS A 209 18.64 -15.40 22.76
N ARG A 210 19.69 -15.06 22.02
CA ARG A 210 20.42 -15.94 21.09
C ARG A 210 21.82 -16.14 21.62
#